data_AF-A0A183IZC9-F1
#
_entry.id   AF-A0A183IZC9-F1
#
_cell.length_a   1.000
_cell.length_b   1.000
_cell.length_c   1.000
_cell.angle_alpha   90.00
_cell.angle_beta   90.00
_cell.angle_gamma   90.00
#
_symmetry.space_group_name_H-M   'P 1'
#
loop_
_entity.id
_entity.type
_entity.pdbx_description
1 polymer ?
#
loop_
_entity_poly.entity_id
_entity_poly.type
_entity_poly.pdbx_seq_one_letter_code
_entity_poly.pdbx_strand_id
1 'polypeptide(L)' 'MTVEEKLDLIYFWTGSPALPSSEEDFQPLPSVVIRPADDHHLPTANTCISRLYVPLYSTKQILKQKMLMAIKAKTFGFV' A
#
# COMPACT_ATOMS: atom_id res chain seq x y z
N MET A 1 -13.43 0.48 1.57
CA MET A 1 -12.41 0.46 2.62
C MET A 1 -13.04 1.07 3.85
N THR A 2 -13.13 0.30 4.93
CA THR A 2 -13.52 0.82 6.25
C THR A 2 -12.45 1.80 6.77
N VAL A 3 -12.71 2.48 7.89
CA VAL A 3 -11.70 3.34 8.53
C VAL A 3 -10.47 2.52 8.93
N GLU A 4 -10.68 1.34 9.50
CA GLU A 4 -9.61 0.39 9.86
C GLU A 4 -8.78 -0.01 8.63
N GLU A 5 -9.42 -0.39 7.51
CA GLU A 5 -8.70 -0.74 6.27
C GLU A 5 -7.90 0.44 5.69
N LYS A 6 -8.31 1.68 5.95
CA LYS A 6 -7.53 2.86 5.55
C LYS A 6 -6.30 3.06 6.43
N LEU A 7 -6.40 2.77 7.73
CA LEU A 7 -5.26 2.82 8.65
C LEU A 7 -4.26 1.71 8.32
N ASP A 8 -4.74 0.49 8.06
CA ASP A 8 -3.90 -0.62 7.60
C ASP A 8 -3.18 -0.28 6.30
N LEU A 9 -3.86 0.42 5.38
CA LEU A 9 -3.25 0.91 4.14
C LEU A 9 -2.12 1.91 4.40
N ILE A 10 -2.34 2.90 5.28
CA ILE A 10 -1.32 3.90 5.62
C ILE A 10 -0.11 3.19 6.22
N TYR A 11 -0.33 2.30 7.17
CA TYR A 11 0.72 1.51 7.79
C TYR A 11 1.48 0.65 6.78
N PHE A 12 0.77 -0.06 5.90
CA PHE A 12 1.37 -0.85 4.83
C PHE A 12 2.25 -0.01 3.89
N TRP A 13 1.83 1.21 3.58
CA TRP A 13 2.53 2.08 2.63
C TRP A 13 3.73 2.79 3.27
N THR A 14 3.56 3.35 4.47
CA THR A 14 4.55 4.26 5.08
C THR A 14 5.30 3.64 6.26
N GLY A 15 4.84 2.50 6.79
CA GLY A 15 5.37 1.89 8.00
C GLY A 15 4.97 2.63 9.29
N SER A 16 4.26 3.75 9.20
CA SER A 16 3.77 4.51 10.36
C SER A 16 2.29 4.19 10.62
N PRO A 17 1.90 3.83 11.86
CA PRO A 17 0.50 3.60 12.21
C PRO A 17 -0.30 4.91 12.32
N ALA A 18 0.36 6.07 12.28
CA ALA A 18 -0.26 7.37 12.43
C ALA A 18 -0.05 8.23 11.18
N LEU A 19 -1.08 9.00 10.84
CA LEU A 19 -0.95 10.13 9.93
C LEU A 19 -0.17 11.24 10.64
N PRO A 20 0.81 11.86 9.99
CA PRO A 20 1.45 13.06 10.51
C PRO A 20 0.43 14.19 10.67
N SER A 21 0.74 15.14 11.55
CA SER A 21 -0.07 16.33 11.82
C SER A 21 -0.13 17.30 10.63
N SER A 22 0.89 17.30 9.78
CA SER A 22 1.00 18.14 8.60
C SER A 22 1.45 17.33 7.37
N GLU A 23 1.11 17.79 6.16
CA GLU A 23 1.63 17.21 4.91
C GLU A 23 3.14 17.38 4.78
N GLU A 24 3.70 18.44 5.37
CA GLU A 24 5.15 18.73 5.38
C GLU A 24 5.96 17.72 6.19
N ASP A 25 5.31 17.04 7.14
CA ASP A 25 5.92 16.04 8.01
C ASP A 25 6.12 14.69 7.29
N PHE A 26 5.55 14.52 6.10
CA PHE A 26 5.81 13.36 5.24
C PHE A 26 7.14 13.54 4.52
N GLN A 27 8.24 13.11 5.15
CA GLN A 27 9.55 13.02 4.49
C GLN A 27 10.04 11.58 4.40
N PRO A 28 10.09 10.98 3.18
CA PRO A 28 9.64 11.52 1.89
C PRO A 28 8.12 11.43 1.69
N LEU A 29 7.59 12.29 0.80
CA LEU A 29 6.17 12.31 0.43
C LEU A 29 5.72 10.94 -0.13
N PRO A 30 4.58 10.40 0.34
CA PRO A 30 4.03 9.16 -0.17
C PRO A 30 3.82 9.20 -1.69
N SER A 31 4.33 8.20 -2.39
CA SER A 31 4.22 8.07 -3.84
C SER A 31 3.68 6.71 -4.27
N VAL A 32 2.95 6.67 -5.40
CA VAL A 32 2.46 5.43 -6.01
C VAL A 32 3.13 5.24 -7.36
N VAL A 33 3.67 4.04 -7.59
CA VAL A 33 4.25 3.63 -8.87
C VAL A 33 3.42 2.52 -9.47
N ILE A 34 2.95 2.74 -10.70
CA ILE A 34 2.24 1.72 -11.46
C ILE A 34 3.25 0.78 -12.11
N ARG A 35 3.13 -0.51 -11.81
CA ARG A 35 3.93 -1.60 -12.39
C ARG A 35 3.22 -2.12 -13.66
N PRO A 36 3.91 -2.91 -14.51
CA PRO A 36 3.28 -3.57 -15.65
C PRO A 36 2.01 -4.36 -15.26
N ALA A 37 1.17 -4.64 -16.26
CA ALA A 37 -0.09 -5.34 -16.04
C ALA A 37 0.14 -6.76 -15.52
N ASP A 38 -0.48 -7.08 -14.39
CA ASP A 38 -0.38 -8.38 -13.72
C ASP A 38 -1.47 -8.54 -12.66
N ASP A 39 -2.31 -9.57 -12.81
CA ASP A 39 -3.41 -9.87 -11.87
C ASP A 39 -3.01 -10.87 -10.76
N HIS A 40 -1.82 -11.46 -10.83
CA HIS A 40 -1.39 -12.52 -9.92
C HIS A 40 -0.65 -11.95 -8.71
N HIS A 41 0.26 -11.00 -8.93
CA HIS A 41 1.05 -10.41 -7.87
C HIS A 41 0.24 -9.49 -6.96
N LEU A 42 0.67 -9.38 -5.70
CA LEU A 42 0.14 -8.42 -4.74
C LEU A 42 0.84 -7.06 -4.91
N PRO A 43 0.19 -5.94 -4.51
CA PRO A 43 0.88 -4.68 -4.30
C PRO A 43 1.98 -4.87 -3.26
N THR A 44 3.07 -4.13 -3.42
CA THR A 44 4.19 -4.10 -2.45
C THR A 44 4.48 -2.67 -2.05
N ALA A 45 5.13 -2.48 -0.91
CA ALA A 45 5.53 -1.16 -0.45
C ALA A 45 7.01 -1.15 -0.03
N ASN A 46 7.67 -0.04 -0.30
CA ASN A 46 8.94 0.31 0.33
C ASN A 46 8.67 1.45 1.31
N THR A 47 8.54 1.08 2.58
CA THR A 47 8.20 2.00 3.67
C THR A 47 9.32 2.99 3.97
N CYS A 48 10.59 2.64 3.73
CA CYS A 48 11.73 3.55 3.92
C CYS A 48 11.62 4.81 3.06
N ILE A 49 10.89 4.75 1.94
CA ILE A 49 10.68 5.87 1.02
C ILE A 49 9.20 6.14 0.75
N SER A 50 8.31 5.65 1.60
CA SER A 50 6.85 5.80 1.48
C SER A 50 6.35 5.55 0.05
N ARG A 51 6.79 4.45 -0.58
CA ARG A 51 6.44 4.13 -1.98
C ARG A 51 5.60 2.88 -2.09
N LEU A 52 4.42 3.01 -2.69
CA LEU A 52 3.52 1.91 -2.99
C LEU A 52 3.67 1.50 -4.47
N TYR A 53 3.90 0.21 -4.72
CA TYR A 53 3.97 -0.37 -6.04
C TYR A 53 2.68 -1.14 -6.33
N VAL A 54 1.97 -0.75 -7.39
CA VAL A 54 0.67 -1.32 -7.75
C VAL A 54 0.74 -1.84 -9.19
N PRO A 55 0.60 -3.16 -9.43
CA PRO A 55 0.38 -3.69 -10.77
C PRO A 55 -0.81 -3.01 -11.46
N LEU A 56 -0.71 -2.83 -12.78
CA LEU A 56 -1.85 -2.37 -13.57
C LEU A 56 -2.86 -3.52 -13.73
N TYR A 57 -3.69 -3.73 -12.71
CA TYR A 57 -4.71 -4.77 -12.70
C TYR A 57 -5.74 -4.58 -13.81
N SER A 58 -6.23 -5.69 -14.37
CA SER A 58 -7.19 -5.66 -15.48
C SER A 58 -8.55 -5.09 -15.10
N THR A 59 -8.93 -5.13 -13.81
CA THR A 59 -10.18 -4.56 -13.30
C THR A 59 -10.03 -3.90 -11.94
N LYS A 60 -10.93 -2.95 -11.65
CA LYS A 60 -11.06 -2.32 -10.32
C LYS A 60 -11.38 -3.32 -9.22
N GLN A 61 -12.08 -4.41 -9.53
CA GLN A 61 -12.42 -5.46 -8.58
C GLN A 61 -11.16 -6.22 -8.12
N ILE A 62 -10.29 -6.58 -9.06
CA ILE A 62 -9.01 -7.25 -8.78
C ILE A 62 -8.11 -6.32 -7.96
N LEU A 63 -7.98 -5.04 -8.35
CA LEU A 63 -7.23 -4.04 -7.58
C LEU A 63 -7.71 -4.00 -6.12
N LYS A 64 -9.04 -3.88 -5.91
CA LYS A 64 -9.61 -3.82 -4.57
C LYS A 64 -9.32 -5.09 -3.77
N GLN A 65 -9.52 -6.27 -4.37
CA GLN A 65 -9.29 -7.55 -3.71
C GLN A 65 -7.82 -7.74 -3.31
N LYS A 66 -6.89 -7.50 -4.24
CA LYS A 66 -5.44 -7.65 -4.03
C LYS A 66 -4.92 -6.64 -3.01
N MET A 67 -5.40 -5.40 -3.06
CA MET A 67 -5.03 -4.39 -2.06
C MET A 67 -5.48 -4.78 -0.66
N LEU A 68 -6.74 -5.21 -0.51
CA LEU A 68 -7.26 -5.65 0.79
C LEU A 68 -6.52 -6.88 1.33
N MET A 69 -6.07 -7.78 0.45
CA MET A 69 -5.25 -8.92 0.84
C MET A 69 -3.87 -8.47 1.33
N ALA A 70 -3.21 -7.56 0.61
CA ALA A 70 -1.86 -7.09 0.96
C ALA A 70 -1.82 -6.32 2.29
N ILE A 71 -2.77 -5.41 2.53
CA ILE A 71 -2.76 -4.59 3.77
C ILE A 71 -3.13 -5.40 5.02
N LYS A 72 -3.84 -6.53 4.86
CA LYS A 72 -4.21 -7.43 5.98
C LYS A 72 -3.17 -8.51 6.23
N ALA A 73 -2.15 -8.63 5.36
CA ALA A 73 -1.08 -9.60 5.50
C ALA A 73 -0.15 -9.19 6.65
N LYS A 74 -0.41 -9.68 7.86
CA LYS A 74 0.43 -9.42 9.05
C LYS A 74 1.71 -10.29 9.12
N THR A 75 1.85 -11.27 8.23
CA THR A 75 2.86 -12.35 8.35
C THR A 75 3.68 -12.61 7.08
N PHE A 76 3.35 -12.00 5.94
CA PHE A 76 4.11 -12.17 4.70
C PHE A 76 5.19 -11.08 4.60
N GLY A 77 6.27 -11.23 5.38
CA GLY A 77 7.33 -10.21 5.47
C GLY A 77 8.76 -10.75 5.67
N PHE A 78 8.93 -12.07 5.77
CA PHE A 78 10.24 -12.71 5.77
C PHE A 78 10.26 -13.81 4.72
N VAL A 79 10.86 -13.50 3.57
CA VAL A 79 11.55 -14.48 2.73
C VAL A 79 13.03 -14.22 2.83
#